data_AF-A0A210R172-F1
#
_entry.id   AF-A0A210R172-F1
#
_cell.length_a   1.000
_cell.length_b   1.000
_cell.length_c   1.000
_cell.angle_alpha   90.00
_cell.angle_beta   90.00
_cell.angle_gamma   90.00
#
_symmetry.space_group_name_H-M   'P 1'
#
loop_
_entity.id
_entity.type
_entity.pdbx_description
1 polymer ?
#
loop_
_entity_poly.entity_id
_entity_poly.type
_entity_poly.pdbx_seq_one_letter_code
_entity_poly.pdbx_strand_id
1 'polypeptide(L)'
;MPSLYHVLFLLLAVFPLCHFQTSTRARSLALNPEFVRWINTLFYLPPEGQLRYRKEYRLLTDQERGDFHRALLMLKEDRSVQPNKYDALASLHHLNTANGAHGGPNFLGWHRVYIVLVENACREKVPNVTIPYWDNTLDQDLADATRSITWSPLFLGNGNGVVENGPFRNWGTPYGLLRRNIGSERTLMTSTNINNVLRRRWLWQITHPSGQDNSNLELLHNNVHVWIGEQMSRIESSSYDPAFFVHHAYVDCIWEEFRNRQRRMGINPARDFPRIVGENEQLPLVPMGLGRLLVIDGINDIFTRRIYRCQARPRCVPNTNNCGSPYLRCDWSTRRCLPLIMSRPSVSFVQPAQQPWWSRFNSRQTAGQNSFNIFG
;
A
#
# COMPACT_ATOMS: atom_id res chain seq x y z
N MET A 1 -33.88 -5.32 -20.08
CA MET A 1 -33.53 -4.37 -18.99
C MET A 1 -33.79 -5.08 -17.67
N PRO A 2 -32.83 -5.24 -16.75
CA PRO A 2 -33.10 -5.74 -15.40
C PRO A 2 -33.85 -4.65 -14.61
N SER A 3 -34.94 -5.02 -13.94
CA SER A 3 -35.85 -4.06 -13.30
C SER A 3 -35.26 -3.42 -12.04
N LEU A 4 -35.70 -2.18 -11.73
CA LEU A 4 -35.32 -1.43 -10.52
C LEU A 4 -35.49 -2.23 -9.21
N TYR A 5 -36.42 -3.20 -9.19
CA TYR A 5 -36.71 -4.05 -8.02
C TYR A 5 -35.50 -4.83 -7.48
N HIS A 6 -34.50 -5.17 -8.31
CA HIS A 6 -33.27 -5.82 -7.83
C HIS A 6 -32.26 -4.85 -7.20
N VAL A 7 -32.35 -3.55 -7.50
CA VAL A 7 -31.50 -2.52 -6.83
C VAL A 7 -32.06 -2.19 -5.45
N LEU A 8 -33.39 -2.23 -5.29
CA LEU A 8 -34.05 -1.95 -4.01
C LEU A 8 -33.76 -3.03 -2.95
N PHE A 9 -33.66 -4.30 -3.33
CA PHE A 9 -33.33 -5.39 -2.41
C PHE A 9 -31.90 -5.30 -1.83
N LEU A 10 -30.95 -4.72 -2.57
CA LEU A 10 -29.60 -4.42 -2.07
C LEU A 10 -29.54 -3.19 -1.16
N LEU A 11 -30.56 -2.33 -1.17
CA LEU A 11 -30.66 -1.16 -0.28
C LEU A 11 -31.41 -1.50 1.03
N LEU A 12 -32.42 -2.36 0.98
CA LEU A 12 -33.24 -2.72 2.14
C LEU A 12 -32.64 -3.84 3.01
N ALA A 13 -31.72 -4.66 2.49
CA ALA A 13 -30.96 -5.62 3.32
C ALA A 13 -29.98 -4.95 4.30
N VAL A 14 -29.69 -3.65 4.15
CA VAL A 14 -28.68 -2.94 4.94
C VAL A 14 -29.21 -2.48 6.31
N PHE A 15 -30.51 -2.19 6.43
CA PHE A 15 -31.12 -1.73 7.70
C PHE A 15 -32.43 -2.45 8.04
N PRO A 16 -32.34 -3.42 8.97
CA PRO A 16 -33.16 -3.31 10.18
C PRO A 16 -32.31 -3.02 11.41
N LEU A 17 -32.87 -2.22 12.31
CA LEU A 17 -32.38 -1.99 13.67
C LEU A 17 -32.44 -3.29 14.48
N CYS A 18 -31.34 -4.04 14.55
CA CYS A 18 -31.06 -4.97 15.65
C CYS A 18 -29.60 -5.43 15.68
N HIS A 19 -29.19 -5.98 16.81
CA HIS A 19 -27.81 -6.10 17.27
C HIS A 19 -26.86 -6.91 16.38
N PHE A 20 -25.56 -6.60 16.53
CA PHE A 20 -24.46 -7.52 16.22
C PHE A 20 -24.70 -8.84 16.97
N GLN A 21 -24.98 -9.94 16.24
CA GLN A 21 -25.05 -11.26 16.86
C GLN A 21 -23.64 -11.81 17.08
N THR A 22 -23.11 -11.61 18.29
CA THR A 22 -21.94 -12.34 18.78
C THR A 22 -22.33 -13.78 19.09
N SER A 23 -22.37 -14.63 18.05
CA SER A 23 -22.81 -16.02 18.16
C SER A 23 -21.78 -17.04 17.64
N THR A 24 -20.64 -17.13 18.34
CA THR A 24 -19.89 -18.38 18.49
C THR A 24 -19.14 -18.36 19.83
N ARG A 25 -19.13 -19.49 20.55
CA ARG A 25 -18.35 -19.66 21.79
C ARG A 25 -16.85 -19.76 21.51
N ALA A 26 -16.21 -18.63 21.29
CA ALA A 26 -14.79 -18.43 21.52
C ALA A 26 -14.62 -17.12 22.32
N ARG A 27 -13.53 -16.95 23.06
CA ARG A 27 -13.20 -15.67 23.71
C ARG A 27 -12.72 -14.66 22.66
N SER A 28 -13.61 -14.24 21.76
CA SER A 28 -13.33 -13.10 20.90
C SER A 28 -13.24 -11.85 21.77
N LEU A 29 -12.16 -11.07 21.62
CA LEU A 29 -12.16 -9.71 22.14
C LEU A 29 -13.32 -8.98 21.47
N ALA A 30 -14.30 -8.55 22.28
CA ALA A 30 -15.41 -7.75 21.79
C ALA A 30 -14.83 -6.44 21.22
N LEU A 31 -15.01 -6.22 19.91
CA LEU A 31 -14.60 -4.98 19.26
C LEU A 31 -15.20 -3.79 20.01
N ASN A 32 -14.42 -2.72 20.21
CA ASN A 32 -14.87 -1.52 20.92
C ASN A 32 -16.23 -1.05 20.33
N PRO A 33 -17.31 -0.92 21.12
CA PRO A 33 -18.60 -0.46 20.62
C PRO A 33 -18.56 0.88 19.87
N GLU A 34 -17.64 1.78 20.21
CA GLU A 34 -17.40 3.02 19.47
C GLU A 34 -16.82 2.76 18.08
N PHE A 35 -15.82 1.86 18.00
CA PHE A 35 -15.25 1.41 16.73
C PHE A 35 -16.32 0.76 15.85
N VAL A 36 -17.16 -0.12 16.42
CA VAL A 36 -18.27 -0.77 15.70
C VAL A 36 -19.30 0.26 15.22
N ARG A 37 -19.65 1.26 16.02
CA ARG A 37 -20.56 2.34 15.59
C ARG A 37 -19.95 3.15 14.45
N TRP A 38 -18.69 3.55 14.56
CA TRP A 38 -18.01 4.36 13.55
C TRP A 38 -17.70 3.61 12.25
N ILE A 39 -17.16 2.38 12.30
CA ILE A 39 -16.87 1.63 11.07
C ILE A 39 -18.14 1.39 10.25
N ASN A 40 -19.31 1.24 10.89
CA ASN A 40 -20.59 1.12 10.21
C ASN A 40 -20.98 2.41 9.44
N THR A 41 -20.53 3.61 9.84
CA THR A 41 -20.75 4.84 9.06
C THR A 41 -19.87 4.93 7.82
N LEU A 42 -18.82 4.11 7.72
CA LEU A 42 -17.93 4.05 6.56
C LEU A 42 -18.50 3.21 5.42
N PHE A 43 -19.59 2.45 5.60
CA PHE A 43 -20.23 1.68 4.52
C PHE A 43 -21.20 2.55 3.70
N TYR A 44 -20.67 3.53 2.96
CA TYR A 44 -21.44 4.37 2.06
C TYR A 44 -20.91 4.37 0.62
N LEU A 45 -21.83 4.59 -0.34
CA LEU A 45 -21.50 4.85 -1.74
C LEU A 45 -21.40 6.38 -1.95
N PRO A 46 -20.48 6.87 -2.81
CA PRO A 46 -20.51 8.26 -3.25
C PRO A 46 -21.85 8.63 -3.90
N PRO A 47 -22.23 9.92 -3.87
CA PRO A 47 -23.33 10.44 -4.68
C PRO A 47 -23.17 10.05 -6.15
N GLU A 48 -24.29 9.90 -6.86
CA GLU A 48 -24.28 9.49 -8.25
C GLU A 48 -23.45 10.46 -9.12
N GLY A 49 -22.63 9.91 -10.01
CA GLY A 49 -21.66 10.66 -10.81
C GLY A 49 -20.33 11.00 -10.12
N GLN A 50 -20.22 10.95 -8.79
CA GLN A 50 -19.01 11.34 -8.05
C GLN A 50 -17.98 10.19 -7.92
N LEU A 51 -17.41 9.77 -9.04
CA LEU A 51 -16.37 8.75 -9.07
C LEU A 51 -15.01 9.26 -8.61
N ARG A 52 -14.36 8.47 -7.76
CA ARG A 52 -12.99 8.68 -7.30
C ARG A 52 -11.99 8.11 -8.31
N TYR A 53 -10.83 8.74 -8.46
CA TYR A 53 -9.79 8.29 -9.39
C TYR A 53 -8.51 7.96 -8.61
N ARG A 54 -8.22 6.67 -8.46
CA ARG A 54 -6.96 6.19 -7.89
C ARG A 54 -5.86 6.46 -8.91
N LYS A 55 -5.01 7.45 -8.63
CA LYS A 55 -3.86 7.80 -9.47
C LYS A 55 -2.62 7.03 -9.02
N GLU A 56 -1.63 6.93 -9.89
CA GLU A 56 -0.29 6.50 -9.46
C GLU A 56 0.26 7.56 -8.48
N TYR A 57 0.88 7.13 -7.39
CA TYR A 57 1.24 7.97 -6.25
C TYR A 57 2.17 9.14 -6.62
N ARG A 58 3.07 8.93 -7.60
CA ARG A 58 3.98 9.95 -8.12
C ARG A 58 3.34 10.79 -9.23
N LEU A 59 2.13 10.47 -9.70
CA LEU A 59 1.29 11.32 -10.56
C LEU A 59 0.36 12.26 -9.77
N LEU A 60 0.29 12.15 -8.45
CA LEU A 60 -0.44 13.13 -7.63
C LEU A 60 0.22 14.50 -7.74
N THR A 61 -0.61 15.54 -7.84
CA THR A 61 -0.18 16.92 -7.56
C THR A 61 0.29 17.05 -6.11
N ASP A 62 1.05 18.09 -5.80
CA ASP A 62 1.56 18.32 -4.44
C ASP A 62 0.43 18.54 -3.43
N GLN A 63 -0.66 19.19 -3.87
CA GLN A 63 -1.89 19.33 -3.09
C GLN A 63 -2.55 17.98 -2.81
N GLU A 64 -2.80 17.16 -3.84
CA GLU A 64 -3.42 15.83 -3.67
C GLU A 64 -2.57 14.90 -2.77
N ARG A 65 -1.25 14.96 -2.91
CA ARG A 65 -0.31 14.18 -2.10
C ARG A 65 -0.32 14.64 -0.64
N GLY A 66 -0.26 15.96 -0.41
CA GLY A 66 -0.37 16.55 0.93
C GLY A 66 -1.72 16.27 1.59
N ASP A 67 -2.81 16.30 0.84
CA ASP A 67 -4.16 15.98 1.33
C ASP A 67 -4.29 14.50 1.74
N PHE A 68 -3.72 13.57 0.96
CA PHE A 68 -3.64 12.16 1.31
C PHE A 68 -2.81 11.93 2.60
N HIS A 69 -1.62 12.53 2.70
CA HIS A 69 -0.78 12.45 3.90
C HIS A 69 -1.50 13.01 5.14
N ARG A 70 -2.10 14.19 5.01
CA ARG A 70 -2.82 14.87 6.09
C ARG A 70 -4.04 14.07 6.55
N ALA A 71 -4.78 13.42 5.64
CA ALA A 71 -5.91 12.57 6.01
C ALA A 71 -5.49 11.40 6.92
N LEU A 72 -4.37 10.73 6.61
CA LEU A 72 -3.86 9.64 7.45
C LEU A 72 -3.35 10.15 8.80
N LEU A 73 -2.65 11.29 8.84
CA LEU A 73 -2.22 11.95 10.08
C LEU A 73 -3.42 12.32 10.97
N MET A 74 -4.47 12.92 10.39
CA MET A 74 -5.69 13.26 11.12
C MET A 74 -6.47 12.04 11.63
N LEU A 75 -6.36 10.87 10.98
CA LEU A 75 -6.91 9.61 11.51
C LEU A 75 -6.03 9.02 12.64
N LYS A 76 -4.72 9.26 12.59
CA LYS A 76 -3.75 8.81 13.60
C LYS A 76 -3.84 9.64 14.90
N GLU A 77 -4.16 10.92 14.76
CA GLU A 77 -4.38 11.86 15.86
C GLU A 77 -5.77 11.71 16.50
N ASP A 78 -6.79 11.30 15.74
CA ASP A 78 -8.16 11.18 16.23
C ASP A 78 -8.37 9.97 17.15
N ARG A 79 -8.45 10.26 18.46
CA ARG A 79 -8.71 9.29 19.54
C ARG A 79 -10.19 9.16 19.94
N SER A 80 -11.13 9.66 19.13
CA SER A 80 -12.58 9.40 19.34
C SER A 80 -12.96 7.92 19.16
N VAL A 81 -12.03 7.10 18.66
CA VAL A 81 -12.07 5.64 18.69
C VAL A 81 -10.71 5.16 19.21
N GLN A 82 -10.70 4.24 20.16
CA GLN A 82 -9.45 3.71 20.73
C GLN A 82 -8.75 2.71 19.80
N PRO A 83 -7.39 2.71 19.73
CA PRO A 83 -6.48 3.67 20.38
C PRO A 83 -6.34 5.00 19.58
N ASN A 84 -6.65 4.96 18.29
CA ASN A 84 -6.97 6.08 17.39
C ASN A 84 -7.66 5.49 16.15
N LYS A 85 -8.33 6.33 15.33
CA LYS A 85 -9.06 5.86 14.14
C LYS A 85 -8.20 5.10 13.13
N TYR A 86 -6.95 5.52 12.91
CA TYR A 86 -6.04 4.81 12.00
C TYR A 86 -5.70 3.41 12.52
N ASP A 87 -5.27 3.30 13.79
CA ASP A 87 -4.86 2.02 14.37
C ASP A 87 -6.02 1.05 14.57
N ALA A 88 -7.22 1.58 14.83
CA ALA A 88 -8.45 0.79 14.86
C ALA A 88 -8.77 0.20 13.48
N LEU A 89 -8.63 0.99 12.40
CA LEU A 89 -8.74 0.46 11.03
C LEU A 89 -7.64 -0.56 10.72
N ALA A 90 -6.38 -0.26 11.04
CA ALA A 90 -5.25 -1.15 10.82
C ALA A 90 -5.45 -2.53 11.48
N SER A 91 -6.07 -2.58 12.66
CA SER A 91 -6.35 -3.83 13.36
C SER A 91 -7.28 -4.79 12.60
N LEU A 92 -8.12 -4.28 11.68
CA LEU A 92 -9.02 -5.10 10.85
C LEU A 92 -8.31 -6.12 9.97
N HIS A 93 -7.02 -5.96 9.71
CA HIS A 93 -6.25 -6.86 8.84
C HIS A 93 -5.89 -8.21 9.50
N HIS A 94 -5.74 -8.23 10.83
CA HIS A 94 -5.12 -9.36 11.54
C HIS A 94 -5.92 -9.92 12.73
N LEU A 95 -7.07 -9.31 13.06
CA LEU A 95 -8.00 -9.86 14.04
C LEU A 95 -8.72 -11.09 13.42
N ASN A 96 -9.98 -11.34 13.79
CA ASN A 96 -10.78 -12.52 13.36
C ASN A 96 -11.11 -12.57 11.84
N THR A 97 -10.40 -11.79 11.03
CA THR A 97 -10.54 -11.57 9.60
C THR A 97 -9.38 -12.17 8.79
N ALA A 98 -8.22 -12.44 9.41
CA ALA A 98 -6.98 -12.78 8.71
C ALA A 98 -7.14 -13.99 7.76
N ASN A 99 -7.79 -15.06 8.24
CA ASN A 99 -8.10 -16.28 7.46
C ASN A 99 -9.05 -16.02 6.28
N GLY A 100 -9.95 -15.03 6.39
CA GLY A 100 -10.82 -14.60 5.30
C GLY A 100 -10.11 -13.66 4.33
N ALA A 101 -9.14 -12.88 4.81
CA ALA A 101 -8.40 -11.88 4.03
C ALA A 101 -7.26 -12.48 3.19
N HIS A 102 -6.77 -13.67 3.52
CA HIS A 102 -5.58 -14.30 2.92
C HIS A 102 -5.80 -15.78 2.60
N GLY A 103 -4.92 -16.36 1.78
CA GLY A 103 -4.88 -17.79 1.51
C GLY A 103 -6.03 -18.30 0.64
N GLY A 104 -6.63 -17.45 -0.20
CA GLY A 104 -7.75 -17.87 -1.04
C GLY A 104 -8.35 -16.81 -1.96
N PRO A 105 -9.44 -17.15 -2.67
CA PRO A 105 -10.06 -16.27 -3.67
C PRO A 105 -10.68 -14.99 -3.11
N ASN A 106 -10.97 -14.91 -1.80
CA ASN A 106 -11.45 -13.69 -1.18
C ASN A 106 -10.36 -12.61 -1.04
N PHE A 107 -9.07 -12.96 -1.13
CA PHE A 107 -7.95 -12.03 -0.93
C PHE A 107 -8.16 -10.67 -1.63
N LEU A 108 -8.52 -10.69 -2.92
CA LEU A 108 -8.73 -9.48 -3.72
C LEU A 108 -10.02 -8.73 -3.34
N GLY A 109 -11.09 -9.46 -3.02
CA GLY A 109 -12.38 -8.89 -2.62
C GLY A 109 -12.35 -8.23 -1.24
N TRP A 110 -11.72 -8.90 -0.27
CA TRP A 110 -11.55 -8.40 1.10
C TRP A 110 -10.73 -7.11 1.12
N HIS A 111 -9.56 -7.11 0.47
CA HIS A 111 -8.69 -5.94 0.42
C HIS A 111 -9.34 -4.79 -0.33
N ARG A 112 -10.09 -5.04 -1.40
CA ARG A 112 -10.91 -4.01 -2.09
C ARG A 112 -11.87 -3.30 -1.14
N VAL A 113 -12.64 -4.06 -0.34
CA VAL A 113 -13.56 -3.48 0.67
C VAL A 113 -12.78 -2.70 1.71
N TYR A 114 -11.70 -3.28 2.25
CA TYR A 114 -10.89 -2.66 3.28
C TYR A 114 -10.29 -1.31 2.86
N ILE A 115 -9.69 -1.21 1.66
CA ILE A 115 -9.16 0.07 1.15
C ILE A 115 -10.29 1.09 0.96
N VAL A 116 -11.49 0.67 0.55
CA VAL A 116 -12.64 1.59 0.43
C VAL A 116 -13.11 2.11 1.78
N LEU A 117 -13.08 1.30 2.85
CA LEU A 117 -13.38 1.75 4.21
C LEU A 117 -12.33 2.77 4.70
N VAL A 118 -11.04 2.51 4.50
CA VAL A 118 -9.97 3.45 4.87
C VAL A 118 -10.05 4.74 4.04
N GLU A 119 -10.36 4.66 2.75
CA GLU A 119 -10.58 5.83 1.89
C GLU A 119 -11.81 6.64 2.33
N ASN A 120 -12.89 5.97 2.77
CA ASN A 120 -14.05 6.63 3.35
C ASN A 120 -13.72 7.35 4.65
N ALA A 121 -12.90 6.75 5.52
CA ALA A 121 -12.39 7.39 6.75
C ALA A 121 -11.49 8.60 6.45
N CYS A 122 -10.57 8.49 5.47
CA CYS A 122 -9.76 9.61 5.02
C CYS A 122 -10.63 10.80 4.58
N ARG A 123 -11.76 10.52 3.92
CA ARG A 123 -12.71 11.55 3.44
C ARG A 123 -13.56 12.18 4.54
N GLU A 124 -13.69 11.57 5.72
CA GLU A 124 -14.21 12.26 6.92
C GLU A 124 -13.26 13.38 7.40
N LYS A 125 -11.96 13.27 7.09
CA LYS A 125 -10.91 14.20 7.54
C LYS A 125 -10.53 15.23 6.51
N VAL A 126 -10.34 14.80 5.26
CA VAL A 126 -10.02 15.67 4.13
C VAL A 126 -10.94 15.31 2.96
N PRO A 127 -11.92 16.16 2.61
CA PRO A 127 -12.80 15.92 1.48
C PRO A 127 -12.03 15.65 0.19
N ASN A 128 -12.63 14.87 -0.71
CA ASN A 128 -12.10 14.52 -2.02
C ASN A 128 -10.82 13.67 -2.08
N VAL A 129 -10.16 13.38 -0.95
CA VAL A 129 -9.07 12.39 -0.92
C VAL A 129 -9.50 11.05 -1.51
N THR A 130 -8.58 10.45 -2.25
CA THR A 130 -8.66 9.12 -2.85
C THR A 130 -7.31 8.46 -2.59
N ILE A 131 -7.28 7.18 -2.20
CA ILE A 131 -6.00 6.52 -1.90
C ILE A 131 -5.27 6.27 -3.23
N PRO A 132 -4.04 6.78 -3.41
CA PRO A 132 -3.26 6.53 -4.62
C PRO A 132 -2.76 5.09 -4.65
N TYR A 133 -2.42 4.60 -5.84
CA TYR A 133 -1.71 3.33 -5.99
C TYR A 133 -0.21 3.55 -6.21
N TRP A 134 0.64 2.69 -5.64
CA TRP A 134 2.07 2.70 -5.91
C TRP A 134 2.42 1.59 -6.92
N ASP A 135 2.75 1.98 -8.15
CA ASP A 135 3.19 1.04 -9.19
C ASP A 135 4.64 0.62 -8.94
N ASN A 136 4.82 -0.34 -8.04
CA ASN A 136 6.13 -0.85 -7.64
C ASN A 136 6.93 -1.51 -8.79
N THR A 137 6.28 -1.82 -9.92
CA THR A 137 7.00 -2.31 -11.11
C THR A 137 7.82 -1.24 -11.83
N LEU A 138 7.58 0.05 -11.56
CA LEU A 138 8.43 1.14 -12.07
C LEU A 138 9.71 1.25 -11.24
N ASP A 139 9.61 1.00 -9.93
CA ASP A 139 10.73 0.96 -9.00
C ASP A 139 11.62 -0.28 -9.27
N GLN A 140 11.01 -1.42 -9.61
CA GLN A 140 11.70 -2.68 -9.96
C GLN A 140 12.58 -2.58 -11.22
N ASP A 141 12.32 -1.62 -12.10
CA ASP A 141 13.13 -1.37 -13.30
C ASP A 141 14.35 -0.46 -13.02
N LEU A 142 14.49 0.08 -11.80
CA LEU A 142 15.70 0.77 -11.40
C LEU A 142 16.85 -0.23 -11.20
N ALA A 143 18.09 0.21 -11.49
CA ALA A 143 19.30 -0.52 -11.12
C ALA A 143 19.44 -0.70 -9.59
N ASP A 144 18.78 0.16 -8.80
CA ASP A 144 18.66 0.08 -7.35
C ASP A 144 17.29 0.62 -6.93
N ALA A 145 16.35 -0.28 -6.69
CA ALA A 145 14.98 0.05 -6.29
C ALA A 145 14.90 0.73 -4.92
N THR A 146 15.89 0.53 -4.03
CA THR A 146 15.89 1.13 -2.69
C THR A 146 16.05 2.65 -2.75
N ARG A 147 16.65 3.16 -3.83
CA ARG A 147 16.87 4.60 -4.06
C ARG A 147 15.69 5.31 -4.70
N SER A 148 14.57 4.64 -4.97
CA SER A 148 13.37 5.28 -5.53
C SER A 148 12.89 6.46 -4.67
N ILE A 149 12.46 7.55 -5.30
CA ILE A 149 11.89 8.73 -4.62
C ILE A 149 10.66 8.41 -3.76
N THR A 150 10.00 7.26 -3.97
CA THR A 150 8.95 6.71 -3.10
C THR A 150 9.38 6.65 -1.62
N TRP A 151 10.66 6.42 -1.36
CA TRP A 151 11.26 6.30 -0.01
C TRP A 151 11.95 7.58 0.48
N SER A 152 11.58 8.72 -0.11
CA SER A 152 12.07 10.05 0.28
C SER A 152 11.13 10.75 1.27
N PRO A 153 11.59 11.84 1.93
CA PRO A 153 10.73 12.66 2.79
C PRO A 153 9.49 13.24 2.09
N LEU A 154 9.46 13.28 0.75
CA LEU A 154 8.34 13.80 -0.02
C LEU A 154 7.19 12.78 -0.21
N PHE A 155 7.45 11.50 0.10
CA PHE A 155 6.54 10.38 -0.12
C PHE A 155 6.34 9.55 1.17
N LEU A 156 6.89 8.35 1.29
CA LEU A 156 6.65 7.47 2.45
C LEU A 156 7.61 7.71 3.64
N GLY A 157 8.60 8.58 3.48
CA GLY A 157 9.76 8.65 4.37
C GLY A 157 10.77 7.54 4.09
N ASN A 158 11.89 7.53 4.81
CA ASN A 158 12.98 6.57 4.61
C ASN A 158 12.51 5.11 4.70
N GLY A 159 13.16 4.25 3.92
CA GLY A 159 12.86 2.81 3.85
C GLY A 159 13.80 1.91 4.65
N ASN A 160 14.80 2.45 5.34
CA ASN A 160 15.73 1.68 6.18
C ASN A 160 15.80 2.29 7.58
N GLY A 161 15.71 1.45 8.62
CA GLY A 161 15.71 1.83 10.02
C GLY A 161 14.35 2.32 10.53
N VAL A 162 14.37 3.15 11.57
CA VAL A 162 13.19 3.89 12.05
C VAL A 162 12.81 4.94 11.01
N VAL A 163 11.52 5.12 10.73
CA VAL A 163 11.05 6.19 9.84
C VAL A 163 11.13 7.53 10.60
N GLU A 164 12.15 8.31 10.27
CA GLU A 164 12.53 9.55 10.95
C GLU A 164 12.26 10.79 10.09
N ASN A 165 11.95 10.62 8.81
CA ASN A 165 11.68 11.72 7.88
C ASN A 165 10.35 11.56 7.10
N GLY A 166 9.93 12.66 6.47
CA GLY A 166 8.69 12.73 5.71
C GLY A 166 7.41 12.83 6.55
N PRO A 167 6.24 12.53 5.96
CA PRO A 167 4.94 12.70 6.61
C PRO A 167 4.72 11.70 7.75
N PHE A 168 5.31 10.51 7.66
CA PHE A 168 5.14 9.41 8.63
C PHE A 168 6.35 9.24 9.56
N ARG A 169 7.11 10.32 9.79
CA ARG A 169 8.17 10.32 10.81
C ARG A 169 7.59 10.14 12.21
N ASN A 170 8.31 9.46 13.09
CA ASN A 170 7.89 9.18 14.47
C ASN A 170 6.52 8.48 14.57
N TRP A 171 6.11 7.75 13.54
CA TRP A 171 4.83 7.07 13.48
C TRP A 171 4.81 5.90 14.45
N GLY A 172 4.22 6.09 15.63
CA GLY A 172 4.05 5.02 16.62
C GLY A 172 3.08 3.95 16.13
N THR A 173 3.28 2.71 16.52
CA THR A 173 2.40 1.56 16.24
C THR A 173 2.32 0.69 17.51
N PRO A 174 1.40 -0.29 17.59
CA PRO A 174 1.39 -1.27 18.70
C PRO A 174 2.69 -2.09 18.86
N TYR A 175 3.58 -2.05 17.86
CA TYR A 175 4.86 -2.77 17.83
C TYR A 175 6.08 -1.84 17.99
N GLY A 176 5.87 -0.59 18.42
CA GLY A 176 6.91 0.45 18.52
C GLY A 176 6.84 1.48 17.40
N LEU A 177 7.90 2.27 17.21
CA LEU A 177 7.99 3.20 16.09
C LEU A 177 8.02 2.46 14.75
N LEU A 178 7.50 3.10 13.70
CA LEU A 178 7.50 2.58 12.34
C LEU A 178 8.92 2.28 11.87
N ARG A 179 9.15 1.05 11.42
CA ARG A 179 10.44 0.59 10.87
C ARG A 179 10.28 -0.06 9.51
N ARG A 180 11.30 0.05 8.67
CA ARG A 180 11.41 -0.60 7.36
C ARG A 180 12.84 -1.08 7.10
N ASN A 181 13.01 -2.04 6.20
CA ASN A 181 14.31 -2.54 5.74
C ASN A 181 14.24 -2.87 4.25
N ILE A 182 14.01 -1.85 3.42
CA ILE A 182 13.69 -2.04 2.00
C ILE A 182 14.79 -2.77 1.23
N GLY A 183 14.41 -3.76 0.42
CA GLY A 183 15.31 -4.51 -0.45
C GLY A 183 16.27 -5.48 0.24
N SER A 184 16.10 -5.75 1.53
CA SER A 184 16.88 -6.78 2.22
C SER A 184 16.52 -8.21 1.78
N GLU A 185 15.26 -8.43 1.40
CA GLU A 185 14.73 -9.72 0.98
C GLU A 185 13.74 -9.57 -0.19
N ARG A 186 13.53 -10.66 -0.95
CA ARG A 186 12.58 -10.74 -2.08
C ARG A 186 12.78 -9.62 -3.11
N THR A 187 11.78 -9.35 -3.94
CA THR A 187 11.80 -8.35 -5.01
C THR A 187 10.45 -7.68 -5.14
N LEU A 188 10.41 -6.52 -5.80
CA LEU A 188 9.17 -5.91 -6.24
C LEU A 188 8.58 -6.68 -7.43
N MET A 189 7.32 -6.38 -7.80
CA MET A 189 6.72 -7.01 -8.97
C MET A 189 7.44 -6.58 -10.24
N THR A 190 7.65 -7.50 -11.18
CA THR A 190 8.11 -7.16 -12.54
C THR A 190 6.92 -6.99 -13.48
N SER A 191 7.13 -6.32 -14.62
CA SER A 191 6.11 -6.30 -15.67
C SER A 191 5.82 -7.67 -16.30
N THR A 192 6.75 -8.64 -16.19
CA THR A 192 6.49 -10.04 -16.56
C THR A 192 5.46 -10.67 -15.62
N ASN A 193 5.54 -10.41 -14.31
CA ASN A 193 4.54 -10.89 -13.35
C ASN A 193 3.15 -10.32 -13.68
N ILE A 194 3.05 -9.00 -13.90
CA ILE A 194 1.80 -8.35 -14.29
C ILE A 194 1.25 -8.91 -15.61
N ASN A 195 2.10 -9.11 -16.62
CA ASN A 195 1.69 -9.72 -17.89
C ASN A 195 1.20 -11.17 -17.73
N ASN A 196 1.77 -11.95 -16.82
CA ASN A 196 1.33 -13.33 -16.55
C ASN A 196 -0.07 -13.35 -15.91
N VAL A 197 -0.34 -12.49 -14.92
CA VAL A 197 -1.67 -12.27 -14.34
C VAL A 197 -2.68 -11.90 -15.43
N LEU A 198 -2.36 -10.86 -16.21
CA LEU A 198 -3.26 -10.27 -17.20
C LEU A 198 -3.43 -11.08 -18.50
N ARG A 199 -2.76 -12.24 -18.61
CA ARG A 199 -2.98 -13.26 -19.65
C ARG A 199 -3.93 -14.37 -19.22
N ARG A 200 -4.25 -14.48 -17.93
CA ARG A 200 -5.26 -15.44 -17.43
C ARG A 200 -6.68 -14.97 -17.80
N ARG A 201 -7.66 -15.88 -17.73
CA ARG A 201 -9.05 -15.64 -18.13
C ARG A 201 -10.04 -15.72 -16.95
N TRP A 202 -9.71 -16.48 -15.91
CA TRP A 202 -10.60 -16.78 -14.78
C TRP A 202 -9.92 -16.49 -13.44
N LEU A 203 -10.69 -16.07 -12.43
CA LEU A 203 -10.20 -15.62 -11.12
C LEU A 203 -9.35 -16.70 -10.42
N TRP A 204 -9.76 -17.96 -10.53
CA TRP A 204 -9.04 -19.11 -9.95
C TRP A 204 -7.60 -19.26 -10.46
N GLN A 205 -7.27 -18.70 -11.63
CA GLN A 205 -5.93 -18.77 -12.21
C GLN A 205 -4.97 -17.72 -11.62
N ILE A 206 -5.49 -16.76 -10.85
CA ILE A 206 -4.75 -15.63 -10.26
C ILE A 206 -4.88 -15.52 -8.73
N THR A 207 -5.55 -16.49 -8.08
CA THR A 207 -5.70 -16.56 -6.62
C THR A 207 -5.33 -17.95 -6.10
N HIS A 208 -4.98 -18.05 -4.81
CA HIS A 208 -4.90 -19.34 -4.12
C HIS A 208 -6.29 -20.05 -4.14
N PRO A 209 -6.36 -21.40 -4.10
CA PRO A 209 -5.26 -22.38 -4.17
C PRO A 209 -4.82 -22.73 -5.60
N SER A 210 -5.58 -22.35 -6.63
CA SER A 210 -5.38 -22.90 -7.98
C SER A 210 -4.47 -22.06 -8.91
N GLY A 211 -4.15 -20.82 -8.54
CA GLY A 211 -3.30 -19.92 -9.31
C GLY A 211 -1.81 -20.24 -9.14
N GLN A 212 -1.13 -20.44 -10.27
CA GLN A 212 0.33 -20.67 -10.34
C GLN A 212 1.11 -19.46 -9.78
N ASP A 213 2.19 -19.69 -9.05
CA ASP A 213 3.04 -18.69 -8.37
C ASP A 213 3.35 -17.46 -9.24
N ASN A 214 3.66 -17.67 -10.52
CA ASN A 214 4.05 -16.61 -11.45
C ASN A 214 2.89 -15.72 -11.94
N SER A 215 1.64 -16.05 -11.60
CA SER A 215 0.43 -15.28 -11.91
C SER A 215 -0.56 -15.19 -10.73
N ASN A 216 -0.23 -15.73 -9.56
CA ASN A 216 -1.03 -15.63 -8.35
C ASN A 216 -0.77 -14.26 -7.71
N LEU A 217 -1.79 -13.38 -7.71
CA LEU A 217 -1.63 -12.01 -7.26
C LEU A 217 -1.24 -11.90 -5.79
N GLU A 218 -1.71 -12.80 -4.93
CA GLU A 218 -1.36 -12.81 -3.51
C GLU A 218 0.12 -13.16 -3.31
N LEU A 219 0.63 -14.19 -3.98
CA LEU A 219 2.04 -14.59 -3.87
C LEU A 219 2.98 -13.52 -4.44
N LEU A 220 2.61 -12.87 -5.54
CA LEU A 220 3.33 -11.74 -6.11
C LEU A 220 3.32 -10.51 -5.19
N HIS A 221 2.20 -10.28 -4.50
CA HIS A 221 2.00 -9.23 -3.51
C HIS A 221 2.85 -9.46 -2.25
N ASN A 222 2.95 -10.70 -1.78
CA ASN A 222 3.69 -11.07 -0.57
C ASN A 222 5.20 -10.79 -0.72
N ASN A 223 5.75 -10.92 -1.93
CA ASN A 223 7.13 -10.52 -2.21
C ASN A 223 7.38 -9.03 -1.94
N VAL A 224 6.41 -8.15 -2.24
CA VAL A 224 6.54 -6.70 -1.98
C VAL A 224 6.43 -6.38 -0.49
N HIS A 225 5.54 -7.08 0.24
CA HIS A 225 5.46 -6.97 1.71
C HIS A 225 6.79 -7.32 2.38
N VAL A 226 7.39 -8.44 2.00
CA VAL A 226 8.71 -8.86 2.50
C VAL A 226 9.82 -7.93 2.01
N TRP A 227 9.73 -7.41 0.78
CA TRP A 227 10.70 -6.43 0.26
C TRP A 227 10.72 -5.12 1.03
N ILE A 228 9.61 -4.67 1.61
CA ILE A 228 9.62 -3.49 2.49
C ILE A 228 10.17 -3.84 3.89
N GLY A 229 9.97 -5.08 4.33
CA GLY A 229 10.56 -5.63 5.56
C GLY A 229 9.90 -5.16 6.85
N GLU A 230 10.55 -5.47 7.97
CA GLU A 230 10.16 -5.09 9.34
C GLU A 230 8.69 -5.36 9.68
N GLN A 231 7.82 -4.35 9.63
CA GLN A 231 6.39 -4.48 9.93
C GLN A 231 5.58 -4.87 8.70
N MET A 232 5.97 -4.40 7.51
CA MET A 232 5.30 -4.78 6.27
C MET A 232 5.45 -6.27 5.96
N SER A 233 6.47 -6.96 6.48
CA SER A 233 6.65 -8.41 6.23
C SER A 233 5.75 -9.33 7.07
N ARG A 234 4.88 -8.80 7.95
CA ARG A 234 4.02 -9.60 8.84
C ARG A 234 2.54 -9.25 8.68
N ILE A 235 1.66 -10.25 8.76
CA ILE A 235 0.20 -10.06 8.61
C ILE A 235 -0.33 -9.19 9.77
N GLU A 236 0.21 -9.39 10.97
CA GLU A 236 -0.21 -8.73 12.22
C GLU A 236 0.12 -7.24 12.24
N SER A 237 1.24 -6.82 11.64
CA SER A 237 1.74 -5.45 11.76
C SER A 237 1.75 -4.64 10.46
N SER A 238 1.61 -5.26 9.28
CA SER A 238 1.79 -4.57 7.99
C SER A 238 0.81 -3.42 7.75
N SER A 239 -0.47 -3.58 8.11
CA SER A 239 -1.50 -2.54 7.98
C SER A 239 -1.24 -1.27 8.83
N TYR A 240 -0.32 -1.32 9.79
CA TYR A 240 0.08 -0.13 10.56
C TYR A 240 1.06 0.78 9.80
N ASP A 241 1.72 0.29 8.74
CA ASP A 241 2.53 1.12 7.83
C ASP A 241 1.63 1.72 6.72
N PRO A 242 1.59 3.06 6.55
CA PRO A 242 0.88 3.71 5.45
C PRO A 242 1.24 3.20 4.04
N ALA A 243 2.42 2.58 3.86
CA ALA A 243 2.82 1.91 2.61
C ALA A 243 1.86 0.78 2.20
N PHE A 244 1.21 0.12 3.18
CA PHE A 244 0.21 -0.91 2.96
C PHE A 244 -0.88 -0.46 1.98
N PHE A 245 -1.51 0.69 2.24
CA PHE A 245 -2.70 1.12 1.51
C PHE A 245 -2.40 1.49 0.06
N VAL A 246 -1.21 2.07 -0.22
CA VAL A 246 -0.81 2.41 -1.60
C VAL A 246 -0.38 1.19 -2.41
N HIS A 247 0.20 0.17 -1.75
CA HIS A 247 0.51 -1.12 -2.37
C HIS A 247 -0.77 -1.93 -2.66
N HIS A 248 -1.69 -2.03 -1.70
CA HIS A 248 -2.97 -2.71 -1.88
C HIS A 248 -3.88 -2.04 -2.92
N ALA A 249 -3.87 -0.70 -2.99
CA ALA A 249 -4.53 0.03 -4.07
C ALA A 249 -3.94 -0.32 -5.46
N TYR A 250 -2.65 -0.64 -5.56
CA TYR A 250 -2.06 -1.11 -6.82
C TYR A 250 -2.52 -2.52 -7.19
N VAL A 251 -2.53 -3.45 -6.25
CA VAL A 251 -3.00 -4.84 -6.46
C VAL A 251 -4.46 -4.85 -6.92
N ASP A 252 -5.32 -4.07 -6.27
CA ASP A 252 -6.72 -3.88 -6.68
C ASP A 252 -6.85 -3.25 -8.08
N CYS A 253 -5.99 -2.29 -8.44
CA CYS A 253 -5.98 -1.72 -9.79
C CYS A 253 -5.51 -2.70 -10.87
N ILE A 254 -4.54 -3.58 -10.58
CA ILE A 254 -4.15 -4.67 -11.48
C ILE A 254 -5.28 -5.70 -11.61
N TRP A 255 -5.98 -6.02 -10.50
CA TRP A 255 -7.16 -6.88 -10.56
C TRP A 255 -8.28 -6.26 -11.38
N GLU A 256 -8.51 -4.94 -11.30
CA GLU A 256 -9.51 -4.31 -12.16
C GLU A 256 -9.09 -4.26 -13.64
N GLU A 257 -7.80 -4.17 -13.97
CA GLU A 257 -7.35 -4.38 -15.36
C GLU A 257 -7.66 -5.82 -15.82
N PHE A 258 -7.40 -6.83 -14.97
CA PHE A 258 -7.78 -8.21 -15.24
C PHE A 258 -9.30 -8.35 -15.47
N ARG A 259 -10.14 -7.82 -14.58
CA ARG A 259 -11.61 -7.84 -14.70
C ARG A 259 -12.09 -7.12 -15.98
N ASN A 260 -11.40 -6.06 -16.41
CA ASN A 260 -11.68 -5.42 -17.70
C ASN A 260 -11.30 -6.28 -18.91
N ARG A 261 -10.22 -7.06 -18.84
CA ARG A 261 -9.87 -8.04 -19.89
C ARG A 261 -10.88 -9.19 -19.95
N GLN A 262 -11.38 -9.66 -18.81
CA GLN A 262 -12.49 -10.61 -18.73
C GLN A 262 -13.74 -10.10 -19.46
N ARG A 263 -14.18 -8.86 -19.16
CA ARG A 263 -15.34 -8.23 -19.84
C ARG A 263 -15.16 -8.16 -21.36
N ARG A 264 -13.95 -7.84 -21.86
CA ARG A 264 -13.62 -7.86 -23.31
C ARG A 264 -13.66 -9.27 -23.92
N MET A 265 -13.49 -10.31 -23.12
CA MET A 265 -13.63 -11.72 -23.53
C MET A 265 -15.06 -12.28 -23.32
N GLY A 266 -16.04 -11.44 -22.98
CA GLY A 266 -17.42 -11.87 -22.70
C GLY A 266 -17.63 -12.52 -21.33
N ILE A 267 -16.62 -12.55 -20.46
CA ILE A 267 -16.69 -13.10 -19.11
C ILE A 267 -17.20 -12.00 -18.16
N ASN A 268 -18.20 -12.32 -17.33
CA ASN A 268 -18.70 -11.41 -16.29
C ASN A 268 -17.91 -11.61 -14.98
N PRO A 269 -17.06 -10.65 -14.55
CA PRO A 269 -16.24 -10.81 -13.37
C PRO A 269 -17.03 -10.94 -12.07
N ALA A 270 -18.23 -10.36 -12.00
CA ALA A 270 -19.11 -10.45 -10.84
C ALA A 270 -19.86 -11.81 -10.73
N ARG A 271 -19.52 -12.78 -11.60
CA ARG A 271 -20.00 -14.17 -11.56
C ARG A 271 -18.86 -15.19 -11.65
N ASP A 272 -17.61 -14.75 -11.65
CA ASP A 272 -16.42 -15.61 -11.76
C ASP A 272 -15.78 -15.83 -10.38
N PHE A 273 -16.54 -16.41 -9.45
CA PHE A 273 -15.99 -16.84 -8.17
C PHE A 273 -15.50 -18.30 -8.27
N PRO A 274 -14.28 -18.63 -7.82
CA PRO A 274 -13.73 -19.99 -7.89
C PRO A 274 -14.58 -21.03 -7.16
N ARG A 275 -14.65 -22.25 -7.73
CA ARG A 275 -15.29 -23.41 -7.09
C ARG A 275 -14.42 -24.06 -6.02
N ILE A 276 -13.10 -24.00 -6.18
CA ILE A 276 -12.12 -24.50 -5.23
C ILE A 276 -11.57 -23.28 -4.49
N VAL A 277 -11.82 -23.20 -3.18
CA VAL A 277 -11.55 -21.99 -2.38
C VAL A 277 -10.44 -22.16 -1.35
N GLY A 278 -10.06 -23.40 -1.03
CA GLY A 278 -9.20 -23.70 0.12
C GLY A 278 -10.03 -23.82 1.39
N GLU A 279 -9.81 -22.92 2.34
CA GLU A 279 -10.43 -22.91 3.67
C GLU A 279 -11.91 -22.48 3.66
N ASN A 280 -12.65 -22.78 4.74
CA ASN A 280 -14.07 -22.47 4.86
C ASN A 280 -14.36 -20.96 4.85
N GLU A 281 -13.46 -20.15 5.42
CA GLU A 281 -13.51 -18.69 5.44
C GLU A 281 -13.43 -18.05 4.05
N GLN A 282 -13.09 -18.83 3.02
CA GLN A 282 -13.00 -18.42 1.63
C GLN A 282 -14.25 -18.78 0.80
N LEU A 283 -15.24 -19.45 1.39
CA LEU A 283 -16.49 -19.82 0.71
C LEU A 283 -17.34 -18.58 0.36
N PRO A 284 -17.98 -18.52 -0.82
CA PRO A 284 -18.62 -17.28 -1.30
C PRO A 284 -19.74 -16.73 -0.39
N LEU A 285 -20.42 -17.60 0.37
CA LEU A 285 -21.58 -17.23 1.18
C LEU A 285 -21.28 -17.07 2.68
N VAL A 286 -20.01 -17.08 3.10
CA VAL A 286 -19.65 -16.80 4.50
C VAL A 286 -19.38 -15.31 4.72
N PRO A 287 -19.55 -14.78 5.95
CA PRO A 287 -19.21 -13.39 6.26
C PRO A 287 -17.72 -13.11 6.03
N MET A 288 -17.39 -12.03 5.35
CA MET A 288 -15.98 -11.64 5.13
C MET A 288 -15.35 -10.92 6.34
N GLY A 289 -16.12 -10.74 7.43
CA GLY A 289 -15.69 -10.04 8.64
C GLY A 289 -15.65 -8.50 8.53
N LEU A 290 -16.11 -7.92 7.41
CA LEU A 290 -16.24 -6.48 7.20
C LEU A 290 -17.71 -6.09 7.11
N GLY A 291 -18.28 -5.65 8.23
CA GLY A 291 -19.71 -5.31 8.34
C GLY A 291 -20.61 -6.54 8.14
N ARG A 292 -21.66 -6.38 7.33
CA ARG A 292 -22.59 -7.46 6.95
C ARG A 292 -22.26 -8.13 5.59
N LEU A 293 -21.10 -7.81 5.00
CA LEU A 293 -20.73 -8.30 3.66
C LEU A 293 -20.28 -9.76 3.68
N LEU A 294 -20.68 -10.49 2.65
CA LEU A 294 -20.21 -11.84 2.36
C LEU A 294 -18.96 -11.80 1.47
N VAL A 295 -18.22 -12.89 1.43
CA VAL A 295 -17.06 -13.07 0.53
C VAL A 295 -17.40 -12.74 -0.93
N ILE A 296 -18.57 -13.19 -1.42
CA ILE A 296 -19.02 -12.93 -2.79
C ILE A 296 -19.28 -11.45 -3.09
N ASP A 297 -19.56 -10.62 -2.09
CA ASP A 297 -19.81 -9.19 -2.30
C ASP A 297 -18.53 -8.46 -2.75
N GLY A 298 -17.35 -8.92 -2.32
CA GLY A 298 -16.05 -8.33 -2.69
C GLY A 298 -15.77 -8.36 -4.20
N ILE A 299 -16.35 -9.30 -4.95
CA ILE A 299 -16.21 -9.38 -6.42
C ILE A 299 -17.26 -8.56 -7.18
N ASN A 300 -18.14 -7.83 -6.49
CA ASN A 300 -19.23 -7.08 -7.10
C ASN A 300 -18.70 -5.90 -7.97
N ASP A 301 -19.41 -5.61 -9.05
CA ASP A 301 -19.10 -4.49 -9.94
C ASP A 301 -19.40 -3.11 -9.32
N ILE A 302 -20.14 -3.04 -8.21
CA ILE A 302 -20.53 -1.76 -7.58
C ILE A 302 -19.32 -0.89 -7.21
N PHE A 303 -18.24 -1.49 -6.71
CA PHE A 303 -16.99 -0.79 -6.37
C PHE A 303 -16.43 0.00 -7.56
N THR A 304 -16.24 -0.69 -8.70
CA THR A 304 -15.63 -0.13 -9.90
C THR A 304 -16.65 0.39 -10.92
N ARG A 305 -17.92 0.53 -10.52
CA ARG A 305 -18.97 1.27 -11.24
C ARG A 305 -19.39 2.55 -10.52
N ARG A 306 -19.54 2.53 -9.19
CA ARG A 306 -20.13 3.60 -8.35
C ARG A 306 -19.15 4.28 -7.37
N ILE A 307 -18.03 3.64 -7.00
CA ILE A 307 -17.11 4.21 -5.99
C ILE A 307 -15.88 4.82 -6.64
N TYR A 308 -15.11 4.03 -7.39
CA TYR A 308 -13.84 4.50 -7.98
C TYR A 308 -13.57 3.96 -9.40
N ARG A 309 -12.50 4.50 -10.00
CA ARG A 309 -11.76 3.98 -11.15
C ARG A 309 -10.27 4.05 -10.84
N CYS A 310 -9.50 3.17 -11.46
CA CYS A 310 -8.04 3.30 -11.49
C CYS A 310 -7.62 4.09 -12.72
N GLN A 311 -6.77 5.10 -12.53
CA GLN A 311 -6.10 5.77 -13.63
C GLN A 311 -5.15 4.78 -14.32
N ALA A 312 -5.00 4.91 -15.65
CA ALA A 312 -4.01 4.14 -16.38
C ALA A 312 -2.59 4.38 -15.84
N ARG A 313 -1.78 3.32 -15.78
CA ARG A 313 -0.38 3.35 -15.39
C ARG A 313 0.40 4.36 -16.26
N PRO A 314 1.39 5.09 -15.70
CA PRO A 314 2.11 6.14 -16.42
C PRO A 314 2.80 5.62 -17.67
N ARG A 315 2.91 6.50 -18.68
CA ARG A 315 3.60 6.26 -19.95
C ARG A 315 4.45 7.47 -20.28
N CYS A 316 5.52 7.26 -21.06
CA CYS A 316 6.34 8.34 -21.59
C CYS A 316 5.45 9.34 -22.36
N VAL A 317 5.54 10.61 -22.00
CA VAL A 317 4.83 11.67 -22.72
C VAL A 317 5.64 12.04 -23.96
N PRO A 318 5.06 11.97 -25.18
CA PRO A 318 5.74 12.33 -26.42
C PRO A 318 6.40 13.71 -26.34
N ASN A 319 7.61 13.82 -26.89
CA ASN A 319 8.40 15.06 -26.93
C ASN A 319 8.79 15.63 -25.55
N THR A 320 8.74 14.83 -24.48
CA THR A 320 9.28 15.20 -23.16
C THR A 320 10.18 14.09 -22.60
N ASN A 321 10.93 14.40 -21.54
CA ASN A 321 11.69 13.41 -20.78
C ASN A 321 10.95 12.90 -19.53
N ASN A 322 9.64 13.16 -19.40
CA ASN A 322 8.85 12.80 -18.23
C ASN A 322 7.67 11.86 -18.57
N CYS A 323 6.98 11.40 -17.52
CA CYS A 323 5.77 10.59 -17.64
C CYS A 323 4.52 11.26 -17.05
N GLY A 324 4.37 12.57 -17.28
CA GLY A 324 3.25 13.37 -16.74
C GLY A 324 3.42 13.78 -15.28
N SER A 325 4.64 13.71 -14.75
CA SER A 325 5.00 14.12 -13.39
C SER A 325 6.47 14.52 -13.31
N PRO A 326 6.84 15.48 -12.44
CA PRO A 326 8.24 15.81 -12.16
C PRO A 326 9.00 14.66 -11.45
N TYR A 327 8.30 13.65 -10.92
CA TYR A 327 8.89 12.53 -10.16
C TYR A 327 9.07 11.25 -10.99
N LEU A 328 8.64 11.24 -12.25
CA LEU A 328 8.76 10.12 -13.18
C LEU A 328 9.42 10.58 -14.48
N ARG A 329 10.58 9.99 -14.81
CA ARG A 329 11.26 10.19 -16.10
C ARG A 329 10.90 9.10 -17.10
N CYS A 330 10.95 9.41 -18.39
CA CYS A 330 10.92 8.40 -19.43
C CYS A 330 12.30 7.74 -19.58
N ASP A 331 12.32 6.42 -19.73
CA ASP A 331 13.39 5.70 -20.42
C ASP A 331 12.92 5.37 -21.84
N TRP A 332 13.48 6.07 -22.83
CA TRP A 332 13.13 5.90 -24.24
C TRP A 332 13.64 4.59 -24.85
N SER A 333 14.62 3.91 -24.23
CA SER A 333 15.12 2.63 -24.72
C SER A 333 14.11 1.50 -24.53
N THR A 334 13.43 1.48 -23.39
CA THR A 334 12.35 0.52 -23.08
C THR A 334 10.94 1.10 -23.31
N ARG A 335 10.83 2.43 -23.53
CA ARG A 335 9.59 3.22 -23.53
C ARG A 335 8.79 3.10 -22.23
N ARG A 336 9.49 2.95 -21.10
CA ARG A 336 8.91 2.81 -19.75
C ARG A 336 9.15 4.04 -18.90
N CYS A 337 8.36 4.17 -17.86
CA CYS A 337 8.53 5.21 -16.86
C CYS A 337 9.37 4.69 -15.71
N LEU A 338 10.38 5.46 -15.33
CA LEU A 338 11.23 5.18 -14.17
C LEU A 338 11.03 6.30 -13.16
N PRO A 339 10.90 5.99 -11.86
CA PRO A 339 10.93 7.03 -10.85
C PRO A 339 12.28 7.75 -10.83
N LEU A 340 12.27 9.01 -10.39
CA LEU A 340 13.50 9.64 -9.96
C LEU A 340 14.10 8.88 -8.77
N ILE A 341 15.42 8.94 -8.67
CA ILE A 341 16.16 8.37 -7.55
C ILE A 341 16.60 9.47 -6.60
N MET A 342 16.58 9.19 -5.30
CA MET A 342 17.16 10.05 -4.29
C MET A 342 18.64 10.28 -4.62
N SER A 343 19.12 11.52 -4.49
CA SER A 343 20.54 11.83 -4.57
C SER A 343 21.29 10.96 -3.55
N ARG A 344 22.52 10.55 -3.88
CA ARG A 344 23.40 10.02 -2.83
C ARG A 344 23.52 11.10 -1.76
N PRO A 345 23.58 10.76 -0.45
CA PRO A 345 24.06 11.70 0.53
C PRO A 345 25.36 12.26 -0.01
N SER A 346 25.46 13.59 -0.10
CA SER A 346 26.76 14.20 -0.38
C SER A 346 27.68 13.68 0.70
N VAL A 347 28.74 12.97 0.32
CA VAL A 347 29.90 12.83 1.19
C VAL A 347 30.38 14.25 1.37
N SER A 348 29.95 14.88 2.46
CA SER A 348 30.61 16.06 2.96
C SER A 348 32.05 15.62 3.17
N PHE A 349 32.94 16.07 2.30
CA PHE A 349 34.34 16.13 2.64
C PHE A 349 34.38 16.97 3.91
N VAL A 350 34.48 16.28 5.04
CA VAL A 350 35.03 16.85 6.26
C VAL A 350 36.41 17.29 5.82
N GLN A 351 36.56 18.57 5.50
CA GLN A 351 37.88 19.17 5.39
C GLN A 351 38.58 18.79 6.70
N PRO A 352 39.79 18.20 6.65
CA PRO A 352 40.54 17.89 7.85
C PRO A 352 40.54 19.16 8.69
N ALA A 353 40.03 19.09 9.92
CA ALA A 353 39.83 20.26 10.76
C ALA A 353 41.13 21.07 10.74
N GLN A 354 41.06 22.32 10.27
CA GLN A 354 42.26 23.16 10.19
C GLN A 354 42.92 23.13 11.55
N GLN A 355 44.16 22.64 11.61
CA GLN A 355 44.83 22.51 12.90
C GLN A 355 44.79 23.87 13.60
N PRO A 356 44.36 23.92 14.87
CA PRO A 356 44.28 25.19 15.57
C PRO A 356 45.63 25.90 15.55
N TRP A 357 45.62 27.22 15.39
CA TRP A 357 46.81 28.04 15.14
C TRP A 357 47.91 27.88 16.22
N TRP A 358 47.57 27.40 17.41
CA TRP A 358 48.49 27.09 18.50
C TRP A 358 49.33 25.81 18.30
N SER A 359 48.97 24.90 17.38
CA SER A 359 49.74 23.64 17.16
C SER A 359 51.16 23.85 16.65
N ARG A 360 51.47 25.06 16.14
CA ARG A 360 52.79 25.44 15.60
C ARG A 360 53.83 25.82 16.66
N PHE A 361 53.48 25.89 17.95
CA PHE A 361 54.36 26.42 18.99
C PHE A 361 55.16 25.37 19.79
N ASN A 362 54.86 24.08 19.66
CA ASN A 362 55.47 23.01 20.49
C ASN A 362 56.58 22.18 19.81
N SER A 363 57.22 22.67 18.74
CA SER A 363 58.31 21.96 18.05
C SER A 363 59.67 22.67 18.09
N ARG A 364 60.01 23.28 19.24
CA ARG A 364 61.36 23.85 19.49
C ARG A 364 61.83 23.64 20.94
N GLN A 365 62.12 22.39 21.33
CA GLN A 365 63.04 22.11 22.44
C GLN A 365 63.53 20.65 22.48
N THR A 366 64.44 20.30 21.56
CA THR A 366 65.46 19.25 21.78
C THR A 366 66.63 19.51 20.80
N ALA A 367 67.75 20.02 21.30
CA ALA A 367 68.98 20.20 20.53
C ALA A 367 70.21 19.99 21.44
N GLY A 368 71.22 19.29 20.91
CA GLY A 368 72.38 18.75 21.66
C GLY A 368 72.08 17.37 22.26
N GLN A 369 72.93 16.33 22.16
CA GLN A 369 74.28 16.15 21.60
C GLN A 369 74.40 14.68 21.07
N ASN A 370 75.40 14.22 20.29
CA ASN A 370 76.70 14.79 19.88
C ASN A 370 77.18 14.25 18.49
N SER A 371 78.43 14.56 18.14
CA SER A 371 79.28 13.97 17.08
C SER A 371 79.40 12.42 17.11
N PHE A 372 79.62 11.70 15.99
CA PHE A 372 80.90 11.60 15.26
C PHE A 372 80.76 10.95 13.84
N ASN A 373 81.78 11.14 12.99
CA ASN A 373 81.95 10.50 11.67
C ASN A 373 82.30 8.99 11.77
N ILE A 374 82.04 8.21 10.71
CA ILE A 374 83.05 7.55 9.83
C ILE A 374 82.35 6.68 8.75
N PHE A 375 83.06 6.47 7.62
CA PHE A 375 82.68 5.66 6.46
C PHE A 375 82.40 4.17 6.78
N GLY A 376 81.57 3.53 5.95
CA GLY A 376 81.30 2.09 5.96
C GLY A 376 80.08 1.74 5.12
#